data_AF-A0A0E3VN47-F1
#
_entry.id   AF-A0A0E3VN47-F1
#
_cell.length_a   1.000
_cell.length_b   1.000
_cell.length_c   1.000
_cell.angle_alpha   90.00
_cell.angle_beta   90.00
_cell.angle_gamma   90.00
#
_symmetry.space_group_name_H-M   'P 1'
#
loop_
_entity.id
_entity.type
_entity.pdbx_description
1 polymer ?
#
loop_
_entity_poly.entity_id
_entity_poly.type
_entity_poly.pdbx_seq_one_letter_code
_entity_poly.pdbx_strand_id
1 'polypeptide(L)'
;MCRSRPAIDRVEARYGPVATGIVQLALDGKRDEAIQKMDDECRPLLVELIQATTAYARYTRERQEQLVAADEAQYGQQRSLLIALSIAAVLVAIGAGVLITRSITRPIGKAVNVAETVARGDLGSRIDAEGTDETSHLLAALADMNTRLTQIVDKVRDSSGSIAGAARQIAAGNADLSQRTEAQASSLQETAASMEELTSTVKQNADNAQHATKLAATASEVAQKGNAVVSQVVSTMQAISDRSGKIAEITSIIEGIAFQTNILALNAAVEAARAGDQGRGFAVVANEVRSLAQRSAKAAKEIKELIASSVERIHDSSTLATRYSGSRR
;
A
#
# COMPACT_ATOMS: atom_id res chain seq x y z
N MET A 1 95.48 -68.06 -28.43
CA MET A 1 96.60 -68.47 -27.55
C MET A 1 97.38 -69.65 -28.14
N CYS A 2 97.39 -69.83 -29.47
CA CYS A 2 97.87 -71.05 -30.09
C CYS A 2 98.85 -70.71 -31.22
N ARG A 3 100.02 -71.37 -31.18
CA ARG A 3 101.14 -71.45 -32.16
C ARG A 3 102.40 -70.61 -31.90
N SER A 4 102.33 -69.33 -31.52
CA SER A 4 103.53 -68.48 -31.50
C SER A 4 104.42 -68.62 -30.25
N ARG A 5 103.84 -68.75 -29.05
CA ARG A 5 104.57 -69.01 -27.79
C ARG A 5 105.30 -70.37 -27.78
N PRO A 6 104.68 -71.49 -28.20
CA PRO A 6 105.39 -72.76 -28.33
C PRO A 6 106.45 -72.79 -29.45
N ALA A 7 106.50 -71.79 -30.33
CA ALA A 7 107.58 -71.64 -31.32
C ALA A 7 108.84 -71.03 -30.69
N ILE A 8 108.68 -70.00 -29.84
CA ILE A 8 109.79 -69.41 -29.06
C ILE A 8 110.39 -70.47 -28.13
N ASP A 9 109.55 -71.16 -27.34
CA ASP A 9 110.00 -72.19 -26.40
C ASP A 9 110.77 -73.32 -27.12
N ARG A 10 110.40 -73.64 -28.37
CA ARG A 10 111.05 -74.68 -29.19
C ARG A 10 112.42 -74.24 -29.72
N VAL A 11 112.56 -72.99 -30.15
CA VAL A 11 113.85 -72.45 -30.61
C VAL A 11 114.79 -72.26 -29.43
N GLU A 12 114.28 -71.77 -28.29
CA GLU A 12 115.06 -71.60 -27.05
C GLU A 12 115.63 -72.93 -26.53
N ALA A 13 114.83 -74.01 -26.59
CA ALA A 13 115.29 -75.36 -26.25
C ALA A 13 116.40 -75.91 -27.17
N ARG A 14 116.44 -75.50 -28.46
CA ARG A 14 117.52 -75.88 -29.40
C ARG A 14 118.74 -74.97 -29.28
N TYR A 15 118.53 -73.71 -28.92
CA TYR A 15 119.59 -72.71 -28.77
C TYR A 15 120.44 -72.95 -27.52
N GLY A 16 119.83 -73.28 -26.38
CA GLY A 16 120.53 -73.48 -25.09
C GLY A 16 121.72 -74.46 -25.15
N PRO A 17 121.57 -75.67 -25.70
CA PRO A 17 122.67 -76.63 -25.83
C PRO A 17 123.79 -76.14 -26.77
N VAL A 18 123.43 -75.49 -27.88
CA VAL A 18 124.37 -74.97 -28.88
C VAL A 18 125.20 -73.83 -28.29
N ALA A 19 124.55 -72.88 -27.61
CA ALA A 19 125.21 -71.77 -26.93
C ALA A 19 126.19 -72.27 -25.86
N THR A 20 125.76 -73.26 -25.05
CA THR A 20 126.62 -73.85 -24.01
C THR A 20 127.81 -74.59 -24.62
N GLY A 21 127.61 -75.31 -25.73
CA GLY A 21 128.67 -75.98 -26.47
C GLY A 21 129.69 -75.03 -27.09
N ILE A 22 129.26 -73.87 -27.60
CA ILE A 22 130.17 -72.83 -28.12
C ILE A 22 130.99 -72.21 -27.00
N VAL A 23 130.36 -71.91 -25.85
CA VAL A 23 131.07 -71.39 -24.67
C VAL A 23 132.10 -72.40 -24.17
N GLN A 24 131.79 -73.70 -24.16
CA GLN A 24 132.73 -74.75 -23.77
C GLN A 24 133.93 -74.82 -24.75
N LEU A 25 133.69 -74.82 -26.06
CA LEU A 25 134.75 -74.82 -27.08
C LEU A 25 135.65 -73.57 -26.99
N ALA A 26 135.08 -72.43 -26.63
CA ALA A 26 135.83 -71.19 -26.40
C ALA A 26 136.69 -71.25 -25.13
N LEU A 27 136.19 -71.88 -24.05
CA LEU A 27 136.92 -72.08 -22.80
C LEU A 27 138.06 -73.10 -22.94
N ASP A 28 137.89 -74.11 -23.81
CA ASP A 28 138.89 -75.13 -24.12
C ASP A 28 139.99 -74.66 -25.12
N GLY A 29 139.99 -73.37 -25.49
CA GLY A 29 140.99 -72.76 -26.38
C GLY A 29 140.83 -73.08 -27.87
N LYS A 30 139.77 -73.79 -28.27
CA LYS A 30 139.48 -74.19 -29.66
C LYS A 30 138.68 -73.11 -30.41
N ARG A 31 139.32 -71.97 -30.64
CA ARG A 31 138.67 -70.76 -31.18
C ARG A 31 138.03 -70.96 -32.56
N ASP A 32 138.70 -71.67 -33.47
CA ASP A 32 138.20 -71.84 -34.84
C ASP A 32 136.97 -72.76 -34.90
N GLU A 33 136.95 -73.84 -34.10
CA GLU A 33 135.78 -74.73 -33.96
C GLU A 33 134.58 -74.00 -33.33
N ALA A 34 134.84 -73.11 -32.36
CA ALA A 34 133.80 -72.30 -31.73
C ALA A 34 133.17 -71.28 -32.70
N ILE A 35 133.97 -70.64 -33.56
CA ILE A 35 133.47 -69.70 -34.59
C ILE A 35 132.64 -70.45 -35.64
N GLN A 36 133.11 -71.60 -36.11
CA GLN A 36 132.38 -72.39 -37.10
C GLN A 36 131.03 -72.87 -36.56
N LYS A 37 131.00 -73.38 -35.32
CA LYS A 37 129.75 -73.76 -34.65
C LYS A 37 128.82 -72.57 -34.39
N MET A 38 129.38 -71.39 -34.17
CA MET A 38 128.62 -70.15 -34.03
C MET A 38 127.95 -69.74 -35.36
N ASP A 39 128.65 -69.84 -36.49
CA ASP A 39 128.08 -69.48 -37.78
C ASP A 39 127.11 -70.54 -38.34
N ASP A 40 127.44 -71.82 -38.21
CA ASP A 40 126.64 -72.92 -38.78
C ASP A 40 125.42 -73.30 -37.92
N GLU A 41 125.53 -73.27 -36.59
CA GLU A 41 124.46 -73.71 -35.69
C GLU A 41 123.79 -72.55 -34.95
N CYS A 42 124.56 -71.61 -34.40
CA CYS A 42 124.03 -70.57 -33.51
C CYS A 42 123.35 -69.42 -34.25
N ARG A 43 123.99 -68.88 -35.30
CA ARG A 43 123.45 -67.77 -36.10
C ARG A 43 122.06 -68.07 -36.71
N PRO A 44 121.82 -69.23 -37.36
CA PRO A 44 120.48 -69.54 -37.87
C PRO A 44 119.45 -69.71 -36.74
N LEU A 45 119.82 -70.29 -35.60
CA LEU A 45 118.94 -70.39 -34.42
C LEU A 45 118.58 -69.01 -33.83
N LEU A 46 119.53 -68.07 -33.78
CA LEU A 46 119.28 -66.68 -33.36
C LEU A 46 118.32 -65.96 -34.30
N VAL A 47 118.48 -66.14 -35.62
CA VAL A 47 117.55 -65.56 -36.61
C VAL A 47 116.15 -66.18 -36.45
N GLU A 48 116.06 -67.50 -36.27
CA GLU A 48 114.79 -68.20 -36.01
C GLU A 48 114.13 -67.68 -34.72
N LEU A 49 114.91 -67.44 -33.66
CA LEU A 49 114.41 -66.91 -32.38
C LEU A 49 113.90 -65.48 -32.53
N ILE A 50 114.66 -64.59 -33.18
CA ILE A 50 114.25 -63.20 -33.43
C ILE A 50 112.97 -63.16 -34.27
N GLN A 51 112.84 -64.02 -35.29
CA GLN A 51 111.62 -64.13 -36.08
C GLN A 51 110.43 -64.62 -35.24
N ALA A 52 110.63 -65.63 -34.39
CA ALA A 52 109.59 -66.12 -33.48
C ALA A 52 109.15 -65.07 -32.46
N THR A 53 110.09 -64.33 -31.86
CA THR A 53 109.83 -63.26 -30.89
C THR A 53 109.12 -62.06 -31.54
N THR A 54 109.58 -61.62 -32.72
CA THR A 54 108.92 -60.51 -33.44
C THR A 54 107.53 -60.91 -33.94
N ALA A 55 107.32 -62.16 -34.37
CA ALA A 55 106.00 -62.68 -34.71
C ALA A 55 105.06 -62.73 -33.49
N TYR A 56 105.57 -63.13 -32.32
CA TYR A 56 104.80 -63.11 -31.07
C TYR A 56 104.42 -61.69 -30.65
N ALA A 57 105.37 -60.74 -30.69
CA ALA A 57 105.12 -59.33 -30.38
C ALA A 57 104.09 -58.69 -31.32
N ARG A 58 104.11 -59.05 -32.62
CA ARG A 58 103.11 -58.60 -33.60
C ARG A 58 101.73 -59.17 -33.29
N TYR A 59 101.66 -60.47 -33.00
CA TYR A 59 100.42 -61.14 -32.61
C TYR A 59 99.83 -60.57 -31.32
N THR A 60 100.64 -60.28 -30.30
CA THR A 60 100.14 -59.68 -29.06
C THR A 60 99.62 -58.27 -29.30
N ARG A 61 100.31 -57.46 -30.12
CA ARG A 61 99.88 -56.11 -30.49
C ARG A 61 98.56 -56.12 -31.27
N GLU A 62 98.45 -56.93 -32.32
CA GLU A 62 97.22 -57.07 -33.11
C GLU A 62 96.05 -57.54 -32.24
N ARG A 63 96.29 -58.48 -31.31
CA ARG A 63 95.26 -58.98 -30.40
C ARG A 63 94.83 -57.92 -29.36
N GLN A 64 95.75 -57.08 -28.91
CA GLN A 64 95.44 -55.98 -27.99
C GLN A 64 94.61 -54.91 -28.70
N GLU A 65 94.98 -54.54 -29.93
CA GLU A 65 94.22 -53.61 -30.77
C GLU A 65 92.81 -54.13 -31.06
N GLN A 66 92.66 -55.44 -31.33
CA GLN A 66 91.35 -56.08 -31.51
C GLN A 66 90.48 -56.06 -30.24
N LEU A 67 91.06 -56.30 -29.06
CA LEU A 67 90.31 -56.29 -27.80
C LEU A 67 89.85 -54.87 -27.44
N VAL A 68 90.73 -53.87 -27.57
CA VAL A 68 90.37 -52.46 -27.32
C VAL A 68 89.30 -52.00 -28.31
N ALA A 69 89.42 -52.34 -29.60
CA ALA A 69 88.41 -51.99 -30.60
C ALA A 69 87.06 -52.69 -30.35
N ALA A 70 87.07 -53.94 -29.88
CA ALA A 70 85.86 -54.66 -29.52
C ALA A 70 85.16 -54.05 -28.28
N ASP A 71 85.94 -53.68 -27.26
CA ASP A 71 85.41 -53.02 -26.05
C ASP A 71 84.86 -51.63 -26.38
N GLU A 72 85.57 -50.82 -27.17
CA GLU A 72 85.09 -49.50 -27.62
C GLU A 72 83.76 -49.59 -28.39
N ALA A 73 83.61 -50.59 -29.26
CA ALA A 73 82.36 -50.84 -29.98
C ALA A 73 81.21 -51.24 -29.05
N GLN A 74 81.48 -52.11 -28.06
CA GLN A 74 80.46 -52.52 -27.08
C GLN A 74 80.06 -51.36 -26.15
N TYR A 75 81.01 -50.56 -25.67
CA TYR A 75 80.72 -49.36 -24.88
C TYR A 75 79.92 -48.33 -25.67
N GLY A 76 80.27 -48.11 -26.95
CA GLY A 76 79.53 -47.23 -27.85
C GLY A 76 78.08 -47.68 -28.04
N GLN A 77 77.87 -48.99 -28.28
CA GLN A 77 76.53 -49.56 -28.44
C GLN A 77 75.70 -49.46 -27.16
N GLN A 78 76.24 -49.86 -26.01
CA GLN A 78 75.54 -49.78 -24.71
C GLN A 78 75.19 -48.34 -24.33
N ARG A 79 76.12 -47.39 -24.53
CA ARG A 79 75.88 -45.96 -24.30
C ARG A 79 74.78 -45.43 -25.21
N SER A 80 74.79 -45.77 -26.49
CA SER A 80 73.76 -45.33 -27.45
C SER A 80 72.37 -45.86 -27.08
N LEU A 81 72.27 -47.10 -26.61
CA LEU A 81 71.02 -47.71 -26.16
C LEU A 81 70.48 -47.06 -24.89
N LEU A 82 71.34 -46.77 -23.90
CA LEU A 82 70.92 -46.03 -22.70
C LEU A 82 70.41 -44.62 -23.04
N ILE A 83 71.12 -43.89 -23.90
CA ILE A 83 70.69 -42.56 -24.37
C ILE A 83 69.34 -42.65 -25.09
N ALA A 84 69.15 -43.64 -25.98
CA ALA A 84 67.91 -43.83 -26.69
C ALA A 84 66.73 -44.13 -25.74
N LEU A 85 66.93 -44.99 -24.73
CA LEU A 85 65.92 -45.28 -23.71
C LEU A 85 65.60 -44.06 -22.84
N SER A 86 66.61 -43.27 -22.44
CA SER A 86 66.38 -42.03 -21.70
C SER A 86 65.60 -41.01 -22.52
N ILE A 87 65.92 -40.84 -23.81
CA ILE A 87 65.17 -39.95 -24.72
C ILE A 87 63.73 -40.46 -24.89
N ALA A 88 63.54 -41.76 -25.11
CA ALA A 88 62.21 -42.35 -25.24
C ALA A 88 61.36 -42.14 -23.97
N ALA A 89 61.96 -42.34 -22.78
CA ALA A 89 61.28 -42.10 -21.51
C ALA A 89 60.87 -40.63 -21.34
N VAL A 90 61.73 -39.68 -21.70
CA VAL A 90 61.42 -38.25 -21.68
C VAL A 90 60.29 -37.90 -22.66
N LEU A 91 60.31 -38.46 -23.88
CA LEU A 91 59.25 -38.23 -24.87
C LEU A 91 57.90 -38.78 -24.39
N VAL A 92 57.87 -39.96 -23.77
CA VAL A 92 56.66 -40.53 -23.18
C VAL A 92 56.16 -39.67 -22.02
N ALA A 93 57.05 -39.18 -21.14
CA ALA A 93 56.67 -38.30 -20.05
C ALA A 93 56.08 -36.97 -20.54
N ILE A 94 56.67 -36.36 -21.57
CA ILE A 94 56.14 -35.15 -22.21
C ILE A 94 54.78 -35.45 -22.85
N GLY A 95 54.65 -36.56 -23.57
CA GLY A 95 53.39 -36.98 -24.20
C GLY A 95 52.27 -37.17 -23.18
N ALA A 96 52.54 -37.91 -22.10
CA ALA A 96 51.60 -38.10 -20.99
C ALA A 96 51.23 -36.77 -20.31
N GLY A 97 52.21 -35.89 -20.07
CA GLY A 97 51.97 -34.57 -19.49
C GLY A 97 51.06 -33.69 -20.35
N VAL A 98 51.28 -33.68 -21.68
CA VAL A 98 50.43 -32.97 -22.63
C VAL A 98 49.02 -33.57 -22.69
N LEU A 99 48.90 -34.90 -22.65
CA LEU A 99 47.59 -35.57 -22.64
C LEU A 99 46.82 -35.24 -21.36
N ILE A 100 47.41 -35.40 -20.17
CA ILE A 100 46.78 -35.10 -18.88
C ILE A 100 46.38 -33.63 -18.80
N THR A 101 47.24 -32.71 -19.25
CA THR A 101 46.93 -31.28 -19.25
C THR A 101 45.73 -30.97 -20.16
N ARG A 102 45.65 -31.63 -21.32
CA ARG A 102 44.56 -31.43 -22.29
C ARG A 102 43.25 -32.10 -21.86
N SER A 103 43.30 -33.30 -21.28
CA SER A 103 42.10 -34.07 -20.91
C SER A 103 41.57 -33.72 -19.52
N ILE A 104 42.39 -33.24 -18.59
CA ILE A 104 41.97 -33.02 -17.19
C ILE A 104 42.16 -31.55 -16.78
N THR A 105 43.39 -31.04 -16.83
CA THR A 105 43.69 -29.72 -16.24
C THR A 105 42.95 -28.57 -16.94
N ARG A 106 42.87 -28.60 -18.28
CA ARG A 106 42.15 -27.57 -19.05
C ARG A 106 40.63 -27.60 -18.81
N PRO A 107 39.92 -28.73 -18.92
CA PRO A 107 38.48 -28.79 -18.61
C PRO A 107 38.15 -28.40 -17.17
N ILE A 108 38.93 -28.84 -16.17
CA ILE A 108 38.73 -28.45 -14.77
C ILE A 108 38.91 -26.94 -14.60
N GLY A 109 39.91 -26.32 -15.24
CA GLY A 109 40.07 -24.87 -15.22
C GLY A 109 38.87 -24.13 -15.81
N LYS A 110 38.23 -24.66 -16.87
CA LYS A 110 36.97 -24.10 -17.39
C LYS A 110 35.83 -24.22 -16.39
N ALA A 111 35.69 -25.38 -15.73
CA ALA A 111 34.66 -25.60 -14.72
C ALA A 111 34.80 -24.63 -13.53
N VAL A 112 36.03 -24.37 -13.08
CA VAL A 112 36.33 -23.38 -12.03
C VAL A 112 35.93 -21.97 -12.49
N ASN A 113 36.32 -21.55 -13.69
CA ASN A 113 35.93 -20.24 -14.21
C ASN A 113 34.41 -20.07 -14.29
N VAL A 114 33.67 -21.12 -14.68
CA VAL A 114 32.21 -21.12 -14.71
C VAL A 114 31.63 -21.00 -13.30
N ALA A 115 32.17 -21.75 -12.33
CA ALA A 115 31.74 -21.61 -10.95
C ALA A 115 31.99 -20.19 -10.40
N GLU A 116 33.11 -19.57 -10.78
CA GLU A 116 33.43 -18.17 -10.43
C GLU A 116 32.53 -17.14 -11.12
N THR A 117 32.10 -17.36 -12.38
CA THR A 117 31.11 -16.47 -13.03
C THR A 117 29.76 -16.59 -12.35
N VAL A 118 29.30 -17.82 -12.09
CA VAL A 118 28.06 -18.07 -11.34
C VAL A 118 28.11 -17.46 -9.94
N ALA A 119 29.23 -17.59 -9.22
CA ALA A 119 29.41 -17.00 -7.88
C ALA A 119 29.37 -15.47 -7.89
N ARG A 120 29.75 -14.84 -9.01
CA ARG A 120 29.62 -13.38 -9.22
C ARG A 120 28.25 -12.96 -9.75
N GLY A 121 27.33 -13.91 -9.97
CA GLY A 121 26.00 -13.66 -10.51
C GLY A 121 25.96 -13.47 -12.03
N ASP A 122 27.06 -13.73 -12.75
CA ASP A 122 27.08 -13.72 -14.20
C ASP A 122 26.68 -15.11 -14.73
N LEU A 123 25.40 -15.23 -15.09
CA LEU A 123 24.79 -16.43 -15.65
C LEU A 123 24.76 -16.42 -17.19
N GLY A 124 25.29 -15.38 -17.83
CA GLY A 124 25.27 -15.20 -19.28
C GLY A 124 26.29 -16.06 -20.03
N SER A 125 27.20 -16.73 -19.32
CA SER A 125 28.25 -17.55 -19.93
C SER A 125 27.69 -18.81 -20.59
N ARG A 126 28.06 -19.05 -21.85
CA ARG A 126 27.79 -20.31 -22.53
C ARG A 126 28.78 -21.38 -22.07
N ILE A 127 28.26 -22.50 -21.59
CA ILE A 127 29.04 -23.62 -21.07
C ILE A 127 28.89 -24.78 -22.06
N ASP A 128 29.89 -24.97 -22.91
CA ASP A 128 29.91 -26.09 -23.86
C ASP A 128 30.69 -27.28 -23.24
N ALA A 129 29.97 -28.38 -23.00
CA ALA A 129 30.53 -29.63 -22.49
C ALA A 129 30.85 -30.57 -23.66
N GLU A 130 32.10 -30.56 -24.12
CA GLU A 130 32.58 -31.48 -25.16
C GLU A 130 33.28 -32.69 -24.52
N GLY A 131 32.94 -33.90 -24.98
CA GLY A 131 33.56 -35.15 -24.52
C GLY A 131 32.61 -36.09 -23.81
N THR A 132 33.09 -37.28 -23.44
CA THR A 132 32.31 -38.36 -22.79
C THR A 132 32.92 -38.83 -21.48
N ASP A 133 33.81 -38.02 -20.88
CA ASP A 133 34.49 -38.33 -19.62
C ASP A 133 33.83 -37.60 -18.43
N GLU A 134 34.35 -37.84 -17.23
CA GLU A 134 33.84 -37.24 -16.01
C GLU A 134 33.95 -35.71 -16.01
N THR A 135 34.93 -35.14 -16.74
CA THR A 135 35.11 -33.69 -16.82
C THR A 135 34.07 -33.03 -17.71
N SER A 136 33.66 -33.70 -18.80
CA SER A 136 32.56 -33.23 -19.64
C SER A 136 31.22 -33.36 -18.91
N HIS A 137 31.01 -34.43 -18.12
CA HIS A 137 29.82 -34.57 -17.28
C HIS A 137 29.74 -33.47 -16.20
N LEU A 138 30.86 -33.10 -15.58
CA LEU A 138 30.92 -31.97 -14.65
C LEU A 138 30.52 -30.65 -15.32
N LEU A 139 31.08 -30.35 -16.50
CA LEU A 139 30.72 -29.15 -17.26
C LEU A 139 29.24 -29.15 -17.66
N ALA A 140 28.68 -30.29 -18.05
CA ALA A 140 27.26 -30.41 -18.36
C ALA A 140 26.36 -30.16 -17.15
N ALA A 141 26.73 -30.68 -15.97
CA ALA A 141 26.01 -30.41 -14.72
C ALA A 141 26.06 -28.93 -14.33
N LEU A 142 27.21 -28.27 -14.51
CA LEU A 142 27.34 -26.82 -14.31
C LEU A 142 26.49 -26.02 -15.31
N ALA A 143 26.37 -26.50 -16.55
CA ALA A 143 25.50 -25.88 -17.57
C ALA A 143 24.01 -25.97 -17.20
N ASP A 144 23.55 -27.13 -16.71
CA ASP A 144 22.18 -27.30 -16.22
C ASP A 144 21.92 -26.42 -14.99
N MET A 145 22.87 -26.38 -14.04
CA MET A 145 22.79 -25.49 -12.88
C MET A 145 22.68 -24.02 -13.30
N ASN A 146 23.52 -23.56 -14.23
CA ASN A 146 23.47 -22.19 -14.73
C ASN A 146 22.10 -21.87 -15.37
N THR A 147 21.60 -22.78 -16.20
CA THR A 147 20.28 -22.64 -16.85
C THR A 147 19.14 -22.53 -15.83
N ARG A 148 19.15 -23.37 -14.79
CA ARG A 148 18.13 -23.33 -13.72
C ARG A 148 18.23 -22.05 -12.90
N LEU A 149 19.43 -21.59 -12.58
CA LEU A 149 19.62 -20.33 -11.87
C LEU A 149 19.10 -19.15 -12.69
N THR A 150 19.36 -19.10 -14.00
CA THR A 150 18.82 -18.07 -14.89
C THR A 150 17.30 -18.06 -14.87
N GLN A 151 16.66 -19.23 -15.01
CA GLN A 151 15.19 -19.35 -14.94
C GLN A 151 14.62 -18.88 -13.60
N ILE A 152 15.30 -19.17 -12.49
CA ILE A 152 14.89 -18.70 -11.15
C ILE A 152 15.00 -17.18 -11.08
N VAL A 153 16.12 -16.60 -11.53
CA VAL A 153 16.35 -15.15 -11.53
C VAL A 153 15.32 -14.44 -12.41
N ASP A 154 15.02 -14.95 -13.61
CA ASP A 154 13.98 -14.40 -14.49
C ASP A 154 12.61 -14.44 -13.83
N LYS A 155 12.23 -15.57 -13.22
CA LYS A 155 10.96 -15.71 -12.49
C LYS A 155 10.87 -14.74 -11.30
N VAL A 156 11.97 -14.55 -10.57
CA VAL A 156 12.04 -13.57 -9.48
C VAL A 156 11.87 -12.16 -10.04
N ARG A 157 12.54 -11.81 -11.15
CA ARG A 157 12.42 -10.51 -11.81
C ARG A 157 10.99 -10.23 -12.28
N ASP A 158 10.34 -11.19 -12.91
CA ASP A 158 8.94 -11.07 -13.35
C ASP A 158 7.98 -10.90 -12.17
N SER A 159 8.21 -11.65 -11.09
CA SER A 159 7.43 -11.53 -9.85
C SER A 159 7.61 -10.14 -9.21
N SER A 160 8.84 -9.64 -9.13
CA SER A 160 9.13 -8.29 -8.64
C SER A 160 8.51 -7.22 -9.52
N GLY A 161 8.51 -7.39 -10.85
CA GLY A 161 7.83 -6.50 -11.78
C GLY A 161 6.32 -6.46 -11.55
N SER A 162 5.71 -7.63 -11.33
CA SER A 162 4.28 -7.76 -11.00
C SER A 162 3.94 -7.11 -9.66
N ILE A 163 4.77 -7.31 -8.62
CA ILE A 163 4.62 -6.66 -7.31
C ILE A 163 4.73 -5.14 -7.45
N ALA A 164 5.71 -4.64 -8.21
CA ALA A 164 5.86 -3.20 -8.44
C ALA A 164 4.65 -2.61 -9.19
N GLY A 165 4.09 -3.34 -10.16
CA GLY A 165 2.85 -2.98 -10.83
C GLY A 165 1.66 -2.90 -9.86
N ALA A 166 1.46 -3.95 -9.06
CA ALA A 166 0.40 -4.00 -8.05
C ALA A 166 0.54 -2.88 -7.02
N ALA A 167 1.75 -2.58 -6.55
CA ALA A 167 2.02 -1.50 -5.62
C ALA A 167 1.64 -0.12 -6.19
N ARG A 168 1.91 0.13 -7.48
CA ARG A 168 1.46 1.38 -8.15
C ARG A 168 -0.05 1.46 -8.23
N GLN A 169 -0.73 0.36 -8.52
CA GLN A 169 -2.19 0.31 -8.57
C GLN A 169 -2.80 0.55 -7.17
N ILE A 170 -2.21 -0.03 -6.13
CA ILE A 170 -2.60 0.24 -4.73
C ILE A 170 -2.40 1.72 -4.41
N ALA A 171 -1.25 2.32 -4.74
CA ALA A 171 -0.99 3.73 -4.48
C ALA A 171 -2.01 4.65 -5.17
N ALA A 172 -2.33 4.38 -6.44
CA ALA A 172 -3.36 5.11 -7.17
C ALA A 172 -4.75 4.94 -6.54
N GLY A 173 -5.13 3.71 -6.16
CA GLY A 173 -6.39 3.44 -5.47
C GLY A 173 -6.47 4.11 -4.09
N ASN A 174 -5.34 4.20 -3.38
CA ASN A 174 -5.29 4.86 -2.08
C ASN A 174 -5.42 6.38 -2.20
N ALA A 175 -4.89 6.98 -3.28
CA ALA A 175 -5.09 8.40 -3.58
C ALA A 175 -6.56 8.71 -3.91
N ASP A 176 -7.22 7.88 -4.74
CA ASP A 176 -8.66 8.00 -5.02
C ASP A 176 -9.49 7.85 -3.74
N LEU A 177 -9.18 6.86 -2.91
CA LEU A 177 -9.85 6.66 -1.63
C LEU A 177 -9.69 7.87 -0.72
N SER A 178 -8.47 8.42 -0.59
CA SER A 178 -8.21 9.63 0.19
C SER A 178 -9.05 10.81 -0.29
N GLN A 179 -9.10 11.06 -1.61
CA GLN A 179 -9.92 12.11 -2.19
C GLN A 179 -11.41 11.92 -1.89
N ARG A 180 -11.92 10.69 -2.00
CA ARG A 180 -13.31 10.37 -1.67
C ARG A 180 -13.61 10.54 -0.18
N THR A 181 -12.67 10.19 0.69
CA THR A 181 -12.79 10.40 2.14
C THR A 181 -12.81 11.89 2.48
N GLU A 182 -11.99 12.72 1.83
CA GLU A 182 -12.01 14.18 1.98
C GLU A 182 -13.35 14.77 1.51
N ALA A 183 -13.85 14.35 0.33
CA ALA A 183 -15.16 14.78 -0.17
C ALA A 183 -16.29 14.37 0.79
N GLN A 184 -16.25 13.14 1.31
CA GLN A 184 -17.23 12.66 2.28
C GLN A 184 -17.18 13.44 3.60
N ALA A 185 -15.98 13.78 4.09
CA ALA A 185 -15.82 14.62 5.26
C ALA A 185 -16.43 16.01 5.04
N SER A 186 -16.21 16.61 3.86
CA SER A 186 -16.83 17.89 3.48
C SER A 186 -18.37 17.80 3.46
N SER A 187 -18.93 16.75 2.86
CA SER A 187 -20.40 16.55 2.84
C SER A 187 -20.98 16.33 4.25
N LEU A 188 -20.24 15.66 5.14
CA LEU A 188 -20.63 15.51 6.54
C LEU A 188 -20.60 16.85 7.29
N GLN A 189 -19.61 17.71 7.01
CA GLN A 189 -19.57 19.07 7.58
C GLN A 189 -20.76 19.92 7.13
N GLU A 190 -21.12 19.86 5.84
CA GLU A 190 -22.30 20.56 5.31
C GLU A 190 -23.60 20.02 5.93
N THR A 191 -23.69 18.70 6.10
CA THR A 191 -24.83 18.06 6.77
C THR A 191 -24.93 18.50 8.24
N ALA A 192 -23.81 18.57 8.96
CA ALA A 192 -23.77 19.03 10.34
C ALA A 192 -24.21 20.50 10.46
N ALA A 193 -23.70 21.39 9.59
CA ALA A 193 -24.11 22.79 9.55
C ALA A 193 -25.62 22.94 9.25
N SER A 194 -26.13 22.14 8.30
CA SER A 194 -27.57 22.11 7.98
C SER A 194 -28.40 21.64 9.19
N MET A 195 -27.90 20.66 9.94
CA MET A 195 -28.56 20.19 11.17
C MET A 195 -28.56 21.24 12.28
N GLU A 196 -27.51 22.06 12.40
CA GLU A 196 -27.47 23.20 13.32
C GLU A 196 -28.51 24.26 12.95
N GLU A 197 -28.61 24.62 11.66
CA GLU A 197 -29.61 25.58 11.16
C GLU A 197 -31.05 25.06 11.37
N LEU A 198 -31.28 23.78 11.09
CA LEU A 198 -32.56 23.12 11.36
C LEU A 198 -32.89 23.14 12.86
N THR A 199 -31.92 22.84 13.72
CA THR A 199 -32.11 22.86 15.17
C THR A 199 -32.46 24.27 15.66
N SER A 200 -31.79 25.29 15.14
CA SER A 200 -32.10 26.70 15.43
C SER A 200 -33.53 27.06 15.02
N THR A 201 -33.92 26.67 13.81
CA THR A 201 -35.28 26.91 13.27
C THR A 201 -36.35 26.19 14.08
N VAL A 202 -36.10 24.94 14.48
CA VAL A 202 -37.01 24.16 15.34
C VAL A 202 -37.17 24.84 16.72
N LYS A 203 -36.07 25.33 17.31
CA LYS A 203 -36.12 26.08 18.57
C LYS A 203 -36.93 27.36 18.43
N GLN A 204 -36.70 28.14 17.37
CA GLN A 204 -37.46 29.35 17.08
C GLN A 204 -38.97 29.06 16.89
N ASN A 205 -39.30 27.96 16.21
CA ASN A 205 -40.70 27.54 16.05
C ASN A 205 -41.35 27.14 17.39
N ALA A 206 -40.61 26.47 18.27
CA ALA A 206 -41.09 26.15 19.61
C ALA A 206 -41.35 27.42 20.44
N ASP A 207 -40.43 28.39 20.41
CA ASP A 207 -40.60 29.68 21.08
C ASP A 207 -41.80 30.45 20.51
N ASN A 208 -41.93 30.50 19.18
CA ASN A 208 -43.07 31.12 18.51
C ASN A 208 -44.41 30.46 18.90
N ALA A 209 -44.45 29.14 19.03
CA ALA A 209 -45.64 28.42 19.48
C ALA A 209 -46.00 28.75 20.95
N GLN A 210 -45.00 28.91 21.82
CA GLN A 210 -45.23 29.39 23.19
C GLN A 210 -45.75 30.82 23.22
N HIS A 211 -45.17 31.72 22.40
CA HIS A 211 -45.64 33.09 22.25
C HIS A 211 -47.09 33.15 21.74
N ALA A 212 -47.43 32.37 20.71
CA ALA A 212 -48.78 32.26 20.19
C ALA A 212 -49.78 31.74 21.24
N THR A 213 -49.38 30.72 22.01
CA THR A 213 -50.18 30.18 23.12
C THR A 213 -50.46 31.26 24.18
N LYS A 214 -49.44 32.03 24.57
CA LYS A 214 -49.59 33.13 25.53
C LYS A 214 -50.50 34.24 24.98
N LEU A 215 -50.33 34.62 23.71
CA LEU A 215 -51.16 35.63 23.06
C LEU A 215 -52.62 35.20 22.98
N ALA A 216 -52.88 33.93 22.62
CA ALA A 216 -54.22 33.36 22.59
C ALA A 216 -54.86 33.34 23.99
N ALA A 217 -54.10 33.00 25.03
CA ALA A 217 -54.57 33.06 26.41
C ALA A 217 -54.96 34.49 26.83
N THR A 218 -54.12 35.49 26.52
CA THR A 218 -54.43 36.90 26.76
C THR A 218 -55.66 37.37 25.98
N ALA A 219 -55.79 36.99 24.71
CA ALA A 219 -56.97 37.33 23.90
C ALA A 219 -58.25 36.69 24.48
N SER A 220 -58.17 35.46 24.98
CA SER A 220 -59.27 34.78 25.67
C SER A 220 -59.66 35.49 26.97
N GLU A 221 -58.68 35.92 27.78
CA GLU A 221 -58.92 36.69 29.00
C GLU A 221 -59.60 38.05 28.70
N VAL A 222 -59.13 38.75 27.66
CA VAL A 222 -59.75 40.01 27.20
C VAL A 222 -61.18 39.77 26.73
N ALA A 223 -61.44 38.69 25.99
CA ALA A 223 -62.79 38.32 25.56
C ALA A 223 -63.70 38.00 26.76
N GLN A 224 -63.20 37.30 27.79
CA GLN A 224 -63.95 37.03 29.02
C GLN A 224 -64.29 38.31 29.79
N LYS A 225 -63.33 39.23 29.94
CA LYS A 225 -63.56 40.55 30.53
C LYS A 225 -64.58 41.36 29.73
N GLY A 226 -64.49 41.32 28.40
CA GLY A 226 -65.47 41.95 27.50
C GLY A 226 -66.88 41.39 27.70
N ASN A 227 -67.01 40.07 27.84
CA ASN A 227 -68.30 39.42 28.10
C ASN A 227 -68.89 39.85 29.45
N ALA A 228 -68.07 39.97 30.49
CA ALA A 228 -68.51 40.47 31.79
C ALA A 228 -69.04 41.92 31.70
N VAL A 229 -68.36 42.80 30.95
CA VAL A 229 -68.81 44.17 30.71
C VAL A 229 -70.12 44.21 29.93
N VAL A 230 -70.26 43.41 28.87
CA VAL A 230 -71.51 43.33 28.09
C VAL A 230 -72.67 42.82 28.96
N SER A 231 -72.43 41.82 29.80
CA SER A 231 -73.41 41.32 30.77
C SER A 231 -73.87 42.42 31.74
N GLN A 232 -72.94 43.23 32.24
CA GLN A 232 -73.25 44.38 33.09
C GLN A 232 -74.08 45.44 32.36
N VAL A 233 -73.79 45.69 31.07
CA VAL A 233 -74.57 46.61 30.24
C VAL A 233 -76.00 46.10 30.05
N VAL A 234 -76.19 44.81 29.74
CA VAL A 234 -77.53 44.20 29.61
C VAL A 234 -78.32 44.31 30.92
N SER A 235 -77.69 44.02 32.06
CA SER A 235 -78.33 44.18 33.38
C SER A 235 -78.74 45.64 33.65
N THR A 236 -77.90 46.59 33.28
CA THR A 236 -78.21 48.03 33.44
C THR A 236 -79.35 48.45 32.52
N MET A 237 -79.36 47.97 31.27
CA MET A 237 -80.46 48.21 30.33
C MET A 237 -81.79 47.66 30.85
N GLN A 238 -81.79 46.47 31.45
CA GLN A 238 -82.98 45.92 32.11
C GLN A 238 -83.48 46.82 33.24
N ALA A 239 -82.57 47.29 34.11
CA ALA A 239 -82.93 48.19 35.21
C ALA A 239 -83.48 49.54 34.71
N ILE A 240 -82.97 50.07 33.60
CA ILE A 240 -83.50 51.29 32.97
C ILE A 240 -84.88 51.03 32.37
N SER A 241 -85.09 49.88 31.71
CA SER A 241 -86.40 49.47 31.18
C SER A 241 -87.44 49.40 32.28
N ASP A 242 -87.13 48.74 33.40
CA ASP A 242 -88.03 48.60 34.55
C ASP A 242 -88.39 49.96 35.16
N ARG A 243 -87.40 50.86 35.29
CA ARG A 243 -87.63 52.25 35.76
C ARG A 243 -88.49 53.04 34.78
N SER A 244 -88.26 52.89 33.49
CA SER A 244 -89.04 53.57 32.44
C SER A 244 -90.50 53.10 32.46
N GLY A 245 -90.75 51.80 32.70
CA GLY A 245 -92.10 51.26 32.91
C GLY A 245 -92.82 51.91 34.10
N LYS A 246 -92.13 52.12 35.22
CA LYS A 246 -92.69 52.85 36.38
C LYS A 246 -93.03 54.30 36.04
N ILE A 247 -92.19 54.99 35.26
CA ILE A 247 -92.49 56.35 34.82
C ILE A 247 -93.71 56.35 33.89
N ALA A 248 -93.84 55.38 32.98
CA ALA A 248 -95.02 55.24 32.12
C ALA A 248 -96.31 55.08 32.94
N GLU A 249 -96.29 54.25 33.99
CA GLU A 249 -97.41 54.10 34.93
C GLU A 249 -97.76 55.43 35.62
N ILE A 250 -96.76 56.12 36.18
CA ILE A 250 -96.95 57.43 36.83
C ILE A 250 -97.53 58.46 35.84
N THR A 251 -97.02 58.50 34.61
CA THR A 251 -97.53 59.43 33.58
C THR A 251 -98.96 59.12 33.18
N SER A 252 -99.35 57.85 33.18
CA SER A 252 -100.75 57.44 32.96
C SER A 252 -101.66 57.87 34.11
N ILE A 253 -101.17 57.84 35.36
CA ILE A 253 -101.88 58.38 36.52
C ILE A 253 -102.04 59.90 36.40
N ILE A 254 -100.97 60.63 36.00
CA ILE A 254 -101.02 62.09 35.79
C ILE A 254 -102.01 62.46 34.68
N GLU A 255 -102.01 61.72 33.56
CA GLU A 255 -102.99 61.89 32.48
C GLU A 255 -104.42 61.67 33.00
N GLY A 256 -104.63 60.64 33.83
CA GLY A 256 -105.90 60.38 34.51
C GLY A 256 -106.33 61.51 35.46
N ILE A 257 -105.42 62.03 36.27
CA ILE A 257 -105.66 63.18 37.16
C ILE A 257 -106.00 64.43 36.34
N ALA A 258 -105.29 64.68 35.24
CA ALA A 258 -105.55 65.80 34.35
C ALA A 258 -106.94 65.67 33.70
N PHE A 259 -107.34 64.48 33.28
CA PHE A 259 -108.69 64.22 32.76
C PHE A 259 -109.75 64.47 33.83
N GLN A 260 -109.58 63.93 35.04
CA GLN A 260 -110.49 64.17 36.17
C GLN A 260 -110.60 65.67 36.48
N THR A 261 -109.47 66.37 36.53
CA THR A 261 -109.40 67.83 36.77
C THR A 261 -110.13 68.61 35.68
N ASN A 262 -110.01 68.20 34.41
CA ASN A 262 -110.72 68.80 33.28
C ASN A 262 -112.25 68.61 33.40
N ILE A 263 -112.72 67.45 33.87
CA ILE A 263 -114.16 67.20 34.12
C ILE A 263 -114.66 68.02 35.32
N LEU A 264 -113.89 68.06 36.42
CA LEU A 264 -114.20 68.90 37.59
C LEU A 264 -114.29 70.39 37.21
N ALA A 265 -113.35 70.89 36.42
CA ALA A 265 -113.32 72.26 35.96
C ALA A 265 -114.49 72.58 35.01
N LEU A 266 -114.88 71.64 34.12
CA LEU A 266 -116.07 71.77 33.30
C LEU A 266 -117.34 71.88 34.17
N ASN A 267 -117.48 70.98 35.15
CA ASN A 267 -118.62 71.02 36.08
C ASN A 267 -118.68 72.34 36.86
N ALA A 268 -117.53 72.84 37.33
CA ALA A 268 -117.42 74.13 38.01
C ALA A 268 -117.77 75.31 37.08
N ALA A 269 -117.34 75.28 35.81
CA ALA A 269 -117.68 76.31 34.82
C ALA A 269 -119.19 76.34 34.52
N VAL A 270 -119.83 75.16 34.45
CA VAL A 270 -121.29 75.03 34.28
C VAL A 270 -122.04 75.59 35.49
N GLU A 271 -121.63 75.24 36.71
CA GLU A 271 -122.29 75.74 37.92
C GLU A 271 -122.06 77.25 38.11
N ALA A 272 -120.88 77.76 37.74
CA ALA A 272 -120.60 79.19 37.73
C ALA A 272 -121.46 79.96 36.71
N ALA A 273 -121.72 79.38 35.53
CA ALA A 273 -122.65 79.94 34.56
C ALA A 273 -124.10 79.96 35.09
N ARG A 274 -124.46 78.96 35.91
CA ARG A 274 -125.78 78.83 36.54
C ARG A 274 -126.02 79.88 37.63
N ALA A 275 -124.97 80.32 38.32
CA ALA A 275 -125.02 81.36 39.35
C ALA A 275 -125.09 82.81 38.80
N GLY A 276 -125.13 82.99 37.47
CA GLY A 276 -125.31 84.30 36.83
C GLY A 276 -124.17 85.30 37.14
N ASP A 277 -124.50 86.55 37.43
CA ASP A 277 -123.51 87.62 37.64
C ASP A 277 -122.61 87.39 38.87
N GLN A 278 -123.09 86.66 39.89
CA GLN A 278 -122.30 86.31 41.08
C GLN A 278 -121.24 85.23 40.80
N GLY A 279 -121.37 84.47 39.70
CA GLY A 279 -120.49 83.37 39.33
C GLY A 279 -119.36 83.74 38.35
N ARG A 280 -119.31 84.98 37.82
CA ARG A 280 -118.36 85.37 36.75
C ARG A 280 -116.90 85.16 37.14
N GLY A 281 -116.51 85.47 38.38
CA GLY A 281 -115.15 85.23 38.87
C GLY A 281 -114.79 83.75 38.93
N PHE A 282 -115.72 82.91 39.39
CA PHE A 282 -115.55 81.46 39.43
C PHE A 282 -115.50 80.82 38.04
N ALA A 283 -116.27 81.34 37.07
CA ALA A 283 -116.25 80.86 35.70
C ALA A 283 -114.87 81.09 35.02
N VAL A 284 -114.21 82.22 35.29
CA VAL A 284 -112.86 82.50 34.78
C VAL A 284 -111.84 81.52 35.37
N VAL A 285 -111.87 81.32 36.69
CA VAL A 285 -110.97 80.36 37.36
C VAL A 285 -111.22 78.94 36.85
N ALA A 286 -112.48 78.52 36.69
CA ALA A 286 -112.82 77.20 36.16
C ALA A 286 -112.31 76.99 34.73
N ASN A 287 -112.41 78.00 33.86
CA ASN A 287 -111.85 77.93 32.50
C ASN A 287 -110.31 77.88 32.50
N GLU A 288 -109.63 78.62 33.39
CA GLU A 288 -108.17 78.57 33.51
C GLU A 288 -107.70 77.20 34.03
N VAL A 289 -108.36 76.64 35.04
CA VAL A 289 -108.09 75.29 35.56
C VAL A 289 -108.33 74.24 34.48
N ARG A 290 -109.37 74.41 33.65
CA ARG A 290 -109.65 73.52 32.51
C ARG A 290 -108.56 73.57 31.46
N SER A 291 -108.11 74.77 31.09
CA SER A 291 -107.00 74.98 30.15
C SER A 291 -105.70 74.37 30.67
N LEU A 292 -105.40 74.54 31.96
CA LEU A 292 -104.26 73.92 32.62
C LEU A 292 -104.36 72.39 32.61
N ALA A 293 -105.54 71.83 32.89
CA ALA A 293 -105.77 70.39 32.86
C ALA A 293 -105.58 69.80 31.44
N GLN A 294 -106.06 70.48 30.40
CA GLN A 294 -105.83 70.07 29.01
C GLN A 294 -104.34 70.14 28.62
N ARG A 295 -103.62 71.17 29.07
CA ARG A 295 -102.16 71.29 28.87
C ARG A 295 -101.39 70.18 29.59
N SER A 296 -101.76 69.86 30.83
CA SER A 296 -101.18 68.77 31.62
C SER A 296 -101.42 67.40 30.97
N ALA A 297 -102.64 67.15 30.46
CA ALA A 297 -102.95 65.92 29.74
C ALA A 297 -102.11 65.77 28.46
N LYS A 298 -101.97 66.86 27.69
CA LYS A 298 -101.12 66.88 26.48
C LYS A 298 -99.65 66.59 26.82
N ALA A 299 -99.10 67.26 27.84
CA ALA A 299 -97.73 67.04 28.27
C ALA A 299 -97.51 65.61 28.80
N ALA A 300 -98.46 65.06 29.56
CA ALA A 300 -98.39 63.68 30.04
C ALA A 300 -98.37 62.67 28.87
N LYS A 301 -99.17 62.91 27.83
CA LYS A 301 -99.18 62.09 26.62
C LYS A 301 -97.85 62.16 25.85
N GLU A 302 -97.28 63.35 25.67
CA GLU A 302 -95.97 63.52 25.03
C GLU A 302 -94.86 62.80 25.81
N ILE A 303 -94.87 62.89 27.15
CA ILE A 303 -93.92 62.15 28.00
C ILE A 303 -94.10 60.64 27.85
N LYS A 304 -95.35 60.15 27.82
CA LYS A 304 -95.67 58.72 27.65
C LYS A 304 -95.15 58.19 26.30
N GLU A 305 -95.31 58.94 25.22
CA GLU A 305 -94.77 58.60 23.90
C GLU A 305 -93.23 58.55 23.91
N LEU A 306 -92.56 59.52 24.56
CA LEU A 306 -91.10 59.52 24.70
C LEU A 306 -90.58 58.33 25.53
N ILE A 307 -91.30 57.94 26.58
CA ILE A 307 -90.95 56.77 27.39
C ILE A 307 -91.13 55.49 26.58
N ALA A 308 -92.24 55.36 25.83
CA ALA A 308 -92.48 54.20 24.98
C ALA A 308 -91.36 54.02 23.94
N SER A 309 -90.95 55.10 23.28
CA SER A 309 -89.81 55.08 22.34
C SER A 309 -88.49 54.74 23.04
N SER A 310 -88.28 55.21 24.27
CA SER A 310 -87.07 54.90 25.05
C SER A 310 -87.01 53.42 25.42
N VAL A 311 -88.13 52.82 25.84
CA VAL A 311 -88.23 51.39 26.16
C VAL A 311 -87.95 50.52 24.94
N GLU A 312 -88.53 50.87 23.78
CA GLU A 312 -88.27 50.18 22.51
C GLU A 312 -86.77 50.20 22.14
N ARG A 313 -86.12 51.37 22.23
CA ARG A 313 -84.68 51.50 21.95
C ARG A 313 -83.80 50.71 22.94
N ILE A 314 -84.19 50.64 24.21
CA ILE A 314 -83.49 49.84 25.22
C ILE A 314 -83.63 48.35 24.92
N HIS A 315 -84.82 47.90 24.52
CA HIS A 315 -85.07 46.51 24.14
C HIS A 315 -84.22 46.10 22.93
N ASP A 316 -84.17 46.93 21.89
CA ASP A 316 -83.34 46.67 20.71
C ASP A 316 -81.86 46.61 21.06
N SER A 317 -81.40 47.54 21.90
CA SER A 317 -80.01 47.59 22.38
C SER A 317 -79.66 46.35 23.22
N SER A 318 -80.56 45.90 24.10
CA SER A 318 -80.41 44.70 24.92
C SER A 318 -80.36 43.43 24.06
N THR A 319 -81.23 43.35 23.04
CA THR A 319 -81.25 42.24 22.08
C THR A 319 -79.98 42.18 21.25
N LEU A 320 -79.46 43.34 20.82
CA LEU A 320 -78.19 43.42 20.09
C LEU A 320 -77.02 42.97 20.98
N ALA A 321 -76.93 43.50 22.21
CA ALA A 321 -75.90 43.12 23.18
C ALA A 321 -75.92 41.61 23.51
N THR A 322 -77.11 41.02 23.64
CA THR A 322 -77.28 39.58 23.89
C THR A 322 -76.87 38.73 22.68
N ARG A 323 -77.13 39.18 21.44
CA ARG A 323 -76.62 38.51 20.24
C ARG A 323 -75.10 38.54 20.18
N TYR A 324 -74.48 39.66 20.56
CA TYR A 324 -73.02 39.76 20.62
C TYR A 324 -72.39 38.91 21.73
N SER A 325 -73.08 38.66 22.85
CA SER A 325 -72.60 37.77 23.91
C SER A 325 -72.86 36.27 23.63
N GLY A 326 -73.95 35.94 22.94
CA GLY A 326 -74.37 34.56 22.65
C GLY A 326 -73.74 33.93 21.40
N SER A 327 -73.21 34.73 20.47
CA SER A 327 -72.65 34.26 19.19
C SER A 327 -71.30 33.52 19.27
N ARG A 328 -70.71 33.30 20.47
CA ARG A 328 -69.38 32.67 20.61
C ARG A 328 -69.30 31.62 21.73
N ARG A 329 -70.36 30.83 21.93
CA ARG A 329 -70.23 29.51 22.58
C ARG A 329 -70.19 28.42 21.53
#